data_AF-A0AAW3F677-F1
#
_entry.id   AF-A0AAW3F677-F1
#
_cell.length_a   1.000
_cell.length_b   1.000
_cell.length_c   1.000
_cell.angle_alpha   90.00
_cell.angle_beta   90.00
_cell.angle_gamma   90.00
#
_symmetry.space_group_name_H-M   'P 1'
#
loop_
_entity.id
_entity.type
_entity.pdbx_description
1 polymer ?
#
loop_
_entity_poly.entity_id
_entity_poly.type
_entity_poly.pdbx_seq_one_letter_code
_entity_poly.pdbx_strand_id
1 'polypeptide(L)' 'MNLSGDRNQCQGCKQFFNSTAAFDKHRIGGFGIDRRCRSVEEMEAAGMCKNAAGFWITAANPMFAKDEILSGLAK' A
#
# COMPACT_ATOMS: atom_id res chain seq x y z
N MET A 1 -10.52 -7.22 7.37
CA MET A 1 -10.12 -6.02 6.60
C MET A 1 -11.38 -5.39 6.02
N ASN A 2 -11.69 -4.12 6.30
CA ASN A 2 -12.92 -3.49 5.81
C ASN A 2 -12.66 -2.67 4.52
N LEU A 3 -13.30 -3.04 3.41
CA LEU A 3 -13.21 -2.34 2.14
C LEU A 3 -14.32 -1.29 2.06
N SER A 4 -13.92 -0.02 1.93
CA SER A 4 -14.83 1.10 1.77
C SER A 4 -14.15 2.20 0.94
N GLY A 5 -14.96 3.01 0.25
CA GLY A 5 -14.44 4.04 -0.65
C GLY A 5 -13.57 3.43 -1.76
N ASP A 6 -12.33 3.93 -1.89
CA ASP A 6 -11.36 3.51 -2.91
C ASP A 6 -10.47 2.33 -2.45
N ARG A 7 -10.70 1.81 -1.23
CA ARG A 7 -9.96 0.64 -0.73
C ARG A 7 -10.36 -0.61 -1.51
N ASN A 8 -9.36 -1.39 -1.91
CA ASN A 8 -9.58 -2.55 -2.76
C ASN A 8 -8.63 -3.71 -2.41
N GLN A 9 -8.91 -4.89 -2.94
CA GLN A 9 -8.10 -6.08 -2.76
C GLN A 9 -7.71 -6.67 -4.12
N CYS A 10 -6.43 -6.99 -4.29
CA CYS A 10 -6.00 -7.70 -5.48
C CYS A 10 -6.41 -9.17 -5.43
N GLN A 11 -7.11 -9.63 -6.46
CA GLN A 11 -7.52 -11.04 -6.53
C GLN A 11 -6.36 -12.01 -6.80
N GLY A 12 -5.23 -11.53 -7.35
CA GLY A 12 -4.05 -12.36 -7.61
C GLY A 12 -3.22 -12.64 -6.35
N CYS A 13 -2.79 -11.60 -5.64
CA CYS A 13 -1.91 -11.72 -4.47
C CYS A 13 -2.63 -11.58 -3.11
N LYS A 14 -3.94 -11.30 -3.12
CA LYS A 14 -4.80 -11.08 -1.94
C LYS A 14 -4.38 -9.93 -1.01
N GLN A 15 -3.39 -9.13 -1.40
CA GLN A 15 -3.00 -7.91 -0.69
C GLN A 15 -4.09 -6.83 -0.79
N PHE A 16 -4.14 -5.97 0.22
CA PHE A 16 -5.11 -4.89 0.35
C PHE A 16 -4.45 -3.53 0.09
N PHE A 17 -5.13 -2.68 -0.68
CA PHE A 17 -4.63 -1.38 -1.12
C PHE A 17 -5.57 -0.27 -0.66
N ASN A 18 -5.01 0.84 -0.20
CA ASN A 18 -5.80 1.94 0.35
C ASN A 18 -6.50 2.76 -0.74
N SER A 19 -6.07 2.61 -1.99
CA SER A 19 -6.59 3.33 -3.15
C SER A 19 -6.32 2.57 -4.46
N THR A 20 -7.01 2.97 -5.54
CA THR A 20 -6.74 2.48 -6.90
C THR A 20 -5.32 2.84 -7.34
N ALA A 21 -4.81 4.02 -6.97
CA ALA A 21 -3.44 4.42 -7.28
C ALA A 21 -2.37 3.49 -6.65
N ALA A 22 -2.59 3.04 -5.41
CA ALA A 22 -1.70 2.07 -4.77
C ALA A 22 -1.79 0.69 -5.45
N PHE A 23 -2.99 0.27 -5.83
CA PHE A 23 -3.21 -0.97 -6.56
C PHE A 23 -2.50 -0.98 -7.93
N ASP A 24 -2.63 0.11 -8.68
CA ASP A 24 -2.01 0.28 -9.99
C ASP A 24 -0.50 0.31 -9.88
N LYS A 25 0.06 1.02 -8.89
CA LYS A 25 1.50 1.01 -8.62
C LYS A 25 2.03 -0.39 -8.26
N HIS A 26 1.19 -1.25 -7.66
CA HIS A 26 1.55 -2.63 -7.36
C HIS A 26 1.59 -3.53 -8.62
N ARG A 27 0.85 -3.18 -9.67
CA ARG A 27 0.86 -3.91 -10.95
C ARG A 27 2.00 -3.39 -11.82
N ILE A 28 2.79 -4.30 -12.36
CA ILE A 28 3.87 -3.99 -13.30
C ILE A 28 3.76 -4.88 -14.53
N GLY A 29 4.47 -4.53 -15.60
CA GLY A 29 4.42 -5.21 -16.89
C GLY A 29 3.21 -4.78 -17.74
N GLY A 30 3.27 -5.12 -19.04
CA GLY A 30 2.26 -4.81 -20.04
C GLY A 30 1.12 -5.83 -20.07
N PHE A 31 -0.11 -5.34 -20.29
CA PHE A 31 -1.27 -6.24 -20.43
C PHE A 31 -1.08 -7.19 -21.63
N GLY A 32 -1.31 -8.49 -21.41
CA GLY A 32 -1.12 -9.52 -22.42
C GLY A 32 0.34 -9.90 -22.71
N ILE A 33 1.32 -9.30 -22.02
CA ILE A 33 2.74 -9.58 -22.21
C ILE A 33 3.30 -10.24 -20.94
N ASP A 34 3.46 -9.45 -19.89
CA ASP A 34 4.16 -9.86 -18.65
C ASP A 34 3.54 -9.22 -17.40
N ARG A 35 2.27 -8.76 -17.50
CA ARG A 35 1.60 -8.08 -16.39
C ARG A 35 1.48 -8.97 -15.15
N ARG A 36 2.20 -8.60 -14.09
CA ARG A 36 2.21 -9.31 -12.80
C ARG A 36 2.01 -8.38 -11.61
N CYS A 37 1.87 -8.98 -10.45
CA CYS A 37 1.88 -8.31 -9.15
C CYS A 37 3.35 -8.11 -8.72
N ARG A 38 3.66 -7.00 -8.05
CA ARG A 38 4.89 -6.89 -7.26
C ARG A 38 4.83 -7.81 -6.04
N SER A 39 5.97 -8.36 -5.64
CA SER A 39 6.14 -8.97 -4.31
C SER A 39 6.10 -7.90 -3.21
N VAL A 40 6.09 -8.32 -1.95
CA VAL A 40 6.15 -7.38 -0.81
C VAL A 40 7.43 -6.57 -0.86
N GLU A 41 8.56 -7.23 -1.09
CA GLU A 41 9.89 -6.64 -1.14
C GLU A 41 10.00 -5.66 -2.32
N GLU A 42 9.42 -5.99 -3.47
CA GLU A 42 9.39 -5.09 -4.63
C GLU A 42 8.48 -3.87 -4.40
N MET A 43 7.38 -4.04 -3.65
CA MET A 43 6.52 -2.91 -3.26
C MET A 43 7.26 -1.96 -2.31
N GLU A 44 7.95 -2.51 -1.31
CA GLU A 44 8.79 -1.74 -0.38
C GLU A 44 9.93 -1.02 -1.10
N ALA A 45 10.64 -1.71 -1.99
CA ALA A 45 11.69 -1.14 -2.82
C ALA A 45 11.15 -0.03 -3.77
N ALA A 46 9.88 -0.13 -4.18
CA ALA A 46 9.20 0.91 -4.94
C ALA A 46 8.67 2.08 -4.08
N GLY A 47 9.02 2.12 -2.80
CA GLY A 47 8.63 3.16 -1.84
C GLY A 47 7.17 3.07 -1.37
N MET A 48 6.52 1.92 -1.57
CA MET A 48 5.21 1.65 -0.98
C MET A 48 5.38 1.15 0.45
N CYS A 49 4.38 1.40 1.29
CA CYS A 49 4.36 0.87 2.65
C CYS A 49 2.91 0.57 3.07
N LYS A 50 2.72 -0.11 4.19
CA LYS A 50 1.38 -0.27 4.79
C LYS A 50 1.08 0.88 5.74
N ASN A 51 -0.15 1.35 5.73
CA ASN A 51 -0.65 2.26 6.77
C ASN A 51 -1.04 1.49 8.04
N ALA A 52 -1.39 2.20 9.11
CA ALA A 52 -1.82 1.62 10.39
C ALA A 52 -3.05 0.69 10.26
N ALA A 53 -3.87 0.86 9.23
CA ALA A 53 -5.01 -0.01 8.95
C ALA A 53 -4.62 -1.29 8.17
N GLY A 54 -3.33 -1.48 7.83
CA GLY A 54 -2.80 -2.65 7.13
C GLY A 54 -2.92 -2.60 5.60
N PHE A 55 -3.27 -1.46 5.01
CA PHE A 55 -3.42 -1.29 3.57
C PHE A 55 -2.15 -0.69 2.95
N TRP A 56 -1.74 -1.21 1.79
CA TRP A 56 -0.66 -0.62 1.00
C TRP A 56 -1.05 0.77 0.48
N ILE A 57 -0.15 1.73 0.67
CA ILE A 57 -0.20 3.11 0.14
C ILE A 57 0.96 3.36 -0.82
N THR A 58 0.84 4.36 -1.69
CA THR A 58 1.86 4.66 -2.71
C THR A 58 3.17 5.21 -2.13
N ALA A 59 3.09 5.92 -1.01
CA ALA A 59 4.19 6.42 -0.19
C ALA A 59 3.64 6.92 1.16
N ALA A 60 4.47 6.98 2.20
CA ALA A 60 4.12 7.67 3.44
C ALA A 60 4.01 9.18 3.21
N ASN A 61 2.96 9.82 3.74
CA ASN A 61 2.85 11.27 3.72
C ASN A 61 3.63 11.85 4.93
N PRO A 62 4.73 12.59 4.71
CA PRO A 62 5.54 13.12 5.80
C PRO A 62 4.79 14.11 6.72
N MET A 63 3.70 14.73 6.25
CA MET A 63 2.90 15.65 7.05
C MET A 63 2.08 14.93 8.14
N PHE A 64 1.74 13.66 7.93
CA PHE A 64 0.98 12.84 8.89
C PHE A 64 1.82 11.73 9.54
N ALA A 65 3.08 11.58 9.14
CA ALA A 65 4.01 10.60 9.72
C ALA A 65 4.55 11.01 11.11
N LYS A 66 4.29 12.25 11.56
CA LYS A 66 4.86 12.80 12.80
C LYS A 66 4.11 12.42 14.09
N ASP A 67 2.94 11.79 14.00
CA ASP A 67 2.10 11.52 15.18
C ASP A 67 2.47 10.23 15.93
N GLU A 68 3.27 9.32 15.35
CA GLU A 68 3.72 8.10 16.04
C GLU A 68 4.92 8.32 16.99
N ILE A 69 5.58 9.48 16.95
CA ILE A 69 6.69 9.79 17.88
C ILE A 69 6.17 10.38 19.21
N LEU A 70 4.99 10.99 19.24
CA LEU A 70 4.46 11.65 20.45
C LEU A 70 3.53 10.75 21.30
N SER A 71 2.95 9.68 20.76
CA SER A 71 2.09 8.76 21.51
C SER A 71 2.86 7.67 22.29
N GLY A 72 4.14 7.47 22.00
CA GLY A 72 5.04 6.56 22.74
C GLY A 72 5.75 7.17 23.95
N LEU A 73 5.55 8.47 24.22
CA LEU A 73 6.21 9.22 25.30
C LEU A 73 5.25 9.75 26.38
N ALA A 74 3.95 9.49 26.26
CA ALA A 74 3.02 9.70 27.37
C ALA A 74 3.08 8.48 28.31
N LYS A 75 4.12 8.45 29.16
CA LYS A 75 4.03 7.81 30.48
C LYS A 75 3.29 8.74 31.44
#